data_AF-A0A7X6CY05-F1
#
_entry.id   AF-A0A7X6CY05-F1
#
_cell.length_a   1.000
_cell.length_b   1.000
_cell.length_c   1.000
_cell.angle_alpha   90.00
_cell.angle_beta   90.00
_cell.angle_gamma   90.00
#
_symmetry.space_group_name_H-M   'P 1'
#
loop_
_entity.id
_entity.type
_entity.pdbx_description
1 polymer ?
#
loop_
_entity_poly.entity_id
_entity_poly.type
_entity_poly.pdbx_seq_one_letter_code
_entity_poly.pdbx_strand_id
1 'polypeptide(L)'
;MRIAVVGPFSGPRAAWGELLRNAAARSHDAPIVWEFHDDRGDASTARSVGVRVVRPPSPAAVIGHFNSLGAHYALPGYRQARLPALLPLSTRPGLLDGSDGWALRWCPDDDGQLAALRTAVLATGRTSLDVADDGSDYGRRLADSATALSSTGLTTVRTAARSAGDGALLICGTHAGAARTARQAVDAGRTGPLLFPDDCAIGEFAELLGESPGQALVARLTGSPASLVDNAFRALTAALTAQPEARERQLLTAVRAQAGFRFTTGGEPTGRGPDGGWEVVPVRTLAPATAGRQTPPDHGA
;
A
#
# COMPACT_ATOMS: atom_id res chain seq x y z
N MET A 1 16.32 10.01 -18.98
CA MET A 1 14.98 9.39 -18.98
C MET A 1 14.08 10.06 -17.96
N ARG A 2 12.86 10.46 -18.29
CA ARG A 2 11.91 10.97 -17.27
C ARG A 2 11.02 9.83 -16.77
N ILE A 3 10.92 9.66 -15.46
CA ILE A 3 10.03 8.69 -14.82
C ILE A 3 9.17 9.44 -13.82
N ALA A 4 7.85 9.33 -13.94
CA ALA A 4 6.94 9.93 -12.98
C ALA A 4 6.85 9.07 -11.72
N VAL A 5 7.08 9.67 -10.56
CA VAL A 5 6.80 9.10 -9.25
C VAL A 5 5.53 9.75 -8.74
N VAL A 6 4.47 8.97 -8.53
CA VAL A 6 3.16 9.50 -8.12
C VAL A 6 2.77 8.96 -6.75
N GLY A 7 2.49 9.85 -5.81
CA GLY A 7 2.05 9.45 -4.48
C GLY A 7 1.78 10.63 -3.54
N PRO A 8 1.46 10.33 -2.26
CA PRO A 8 1.13 11.33 -1.26
C PRO A 8 2.40 12.02 -0.76
N PHE A 9 2.88 13.03 -1.46
CA PHE A 9 4.06 13.80 -1.06
C PHE A 9 3.73 14.89 -0.04
N SER A 10 2.45 15.21 0.11
CA SER A 10 1.91 16.01 1.20
C SER A 10 0.60 15.42 1.75
N GLY A 11 0.05 16.06 2.78
CA GLY A 11 -1.21 15.66 3.37
C GLY A 11 -1.08 14.53 4.39
N PRO A 12 -2.21 13.95 4.83
CA PRO A 12 -2.26 13.08 5.99
C PRO A 12 -1.64 11.70 5.77
N ARG A 13 -1.18 11.37 4.56
CA ARG A 13 -0.50 10.10 4.24
C ARG A 13 0.94 10.31 3.75
N ALA A 14 1.55 11.45 4.09
CA ALA A 14 2.86 11.84 3.60
C ALA A 14 3.98 10.84 3.94
N ALA A 15 3.87 10.11 5.05
CA ALA A 15 4.84 9.07 5.42
C ALA A 15 4.98 7.98 4.35
N TRP A 16 3.90 7.65 3.64
CA TRP A 16 3.92 6.71 2.51
C TRP A 16 4.64 7.28 1.29
N GLY A 17 4.49 8.59 1.02
CA GLY A 17 5.23 9.27 -0.05
C GLY A 17 6.72 9.38 0.24
N GLU A 18 7.10 9.43 1.52
CA GLU A 18 8.50 9.42 1.94
C GLU A 18 9.21 8.11 1.56
N LEU A 19 8.51 6.97 1.58
CA LEU A 19 9.06 5.71 1.07
C LEU A 19 9.42 5.81 -0.43
N LEU A 20 8.56 6.45 -1.23
CA LEU A 20 8.81 6.68 -2.66
C LEU A 20 9.99 7.64 -2.89
N ARG A 21 10.09 8.72 -2.11
CA ARG A 21 11.23 9.67 -2.17
C ARG A 21 12.54 8.99 -1.84
N ASN A 22 12.56 8.22 -0.76
CA ASN A 22 13.74 7.52 -0.30
C ASN A 22 14.23 6.47 -1.30
N ALA A 23 13.31 5.73 -1.92
CA ALA A 23 13.67 4.76 -2.96
C ALA A 23 14.21 5.43 -4.24
N ALA A 24 13.59 6.55 -4.65
CA ALA A 24 14.08 7.36 -5.76
C ALA A 24 15.51 7.90 -5.50
N ALA A 25 15.76 8.42 -4.29
CA ALA A 25 17.07 8.95 -3.89
C ALA A 25 18.17 7.86 -3.86
N ARG A 26 17.83 6.62 -3.50
CA ARG A 26 18.76 5.48 -3.56
C ARG A 26 19.03 4.98 -4.98
N SER A 27 18.17 5.33 -5.94
CA SER A 27 18.22 4.80 -7.31
C SER A 27 18.89 5.78 -8.27
N HIS A 28 20.23 5.79 -8.31
CA HIS A 28 21.06 6.76 -9.05
C HIS A 28 21.91 6.17 -10.19
N ASP A 29 21.92 4.85 -10.38
CA ASP A 29 22.81 4.16 -11.33
C ASP A 29 22.41 4.28 -12.82
N ALA A 30 21.29 4.93 -13.12
CA ALA A 30 20.80 5.17 -14.48
C ALA A 30 20.58 6.68 -14.71
N PRO A 31 20.63 7.19 -15.96
CA PRO A 31 20.30 8.59 -16.27
C PRO A 31 18.77 8.82 -16.18
N ILE A 32 18.20 8.56 -15.01
CA ILE A 32 16.80 8.74 -14.67
C ILE A 32 16.63 10.09 -13.98
N VAL A 33 15.64 10.83 -14.44
CA VAL A 33 15.11 12.04 -13.81
C VAL A 33 13.78 11.63 -13.19
N TRP A 34 13.75 11.58 -11.86
CA TRP A 34 12.56 11.28 -11.08
C TRP A 34 11.67 12.54 -10.98
N GLU A 35 10.45 12.46 -11.51
CA GLU A 35 9.48 13.55 -11.49
C GLU A 35 8.39 13.28 -10.47
N PHE A 36 8.40 14.03 -9.38
CA PHE A 36 7.44 13.82 -8.29
C PHE A 36 6.12 14.53 -8.56
N HIS A 37 5.03 13.77 -8.56
CA HIS A 37 3.67 14.29 -8.66
C HIS A 37 2.87 13.98 -7.40
N ASP A 38 2.55 15.04 -6.65
CA ASP A 38 1.81 14.92 -5.39
C ASP A 38 0.33 14.68 -5.65
N ASP A 39 -0.16 13.51 -5.23
CA ASP A 39 -1.58 13.18 -5.23
C ASP A 39 -2.24 13.32 -3.86
N ARG A 40 -1.48 13.70 -2.83
CA ARG A 40 -1.95 13.92 -1.45
C ARG A 40 -2.63 12.73 -0.79
N GLY A 41 -2.58 11.55 -1.43
CA GLY A 41 -3.37 10.38 -1.04
C GLY A 41 -4.86 10.53 -1.37
N ASP A 42 -5.26 11.55 -2.11
CA ASP A 42 -6.65 11.80 -2.45
C ASP A 42 -6.98 11.26 -3.85
N ALA A 43 -8.09 10.56 -3.98
CA ALA A 43 -8.46 9.89 -5.23
C ALA A 43 -8.78 10.88 -6.36
N SER A 44 -9.40 12.02 -6.02
CA SER A 44 -9.73 13.06 -7.02
C SER A 44 -8.46 13.73 -7.54
N THR A 45 -7.54 14.04 -6.62
CA THR A 45 -6.24 14.63 -6.94
C THR A 45 -5.39 13.65 -7.75
N ALA A 46 -5.35 12.37 -7.37
CA ALA A 46 -4.65 11.31 -8.10
C ALA A 46 -5.16 11.15 -9.54
N ARG A 47 -6.49 11.22 -9.75
CA ARG A 47 -7.09 11.23 -11.09
C ARG A 47 -6.60 12.43 -11.91
N SER A 48 -6.60 13.63 -11.34
CA SER A 48 -6.10 14.83 -12.02
C SER A 48 -4.60 14.75 -12.32
N VAL A 49 -3.81 14.16 -11.42
CA VAL A 49 -2.38 13.87 -11.65
C VAL A 49 -2.22 12.93 -12.84
N GLY A 50 -2.94 11.81 -12.88
CA GLY A 50 -2.86 10.84 -13.98
C GLY A 50 -3.15 11.47 -15.35
N VAL A 51 -4.16 12.35 -15.43
CA VAL A 51 -4.49 13.11 -16.66
C VAL A 51 -3.36 14.06 -17.08
N ARG A 52 -2.61 14.63 -16.13
CA ARG A 52 -1.45 15.49 -16.45
C ARG A 52 -0.23 14.67 -16.87
N VAL A 53 0.05 13.56 -16.19
CA VAL A 53 1.22 12.70 -16.42
C VAL A 53 1.26 12.16 -17.85
N VAL A 54 0.10 11.86 -18.44
CA VAL A 54 0.02 11.37 -19.83
C VAL A 54 0.21 12.45 -20.90
N ARG A 55 0.24 13.74 -20.54
CA ARG A 55 0.36 14.82 -21.53
C ARG A 55 1.78 14.89 -22.10
N PRO A 56 1.95 15.09 -23.42
CA PRO A 56 3.26 15.31 -24.01
C PRO A 56 3.98 16.55 -23.44
N PRO A 57 5.31 16.49 -23.23
CA PRO A 57 6.12 15.28 -23.28
C PRO A 57 5.81 14.35 -22.09
N SER A 58 5.43 13.11 -22.35
CA SER A 58 5.11 12.11 -21.32
C SER A 58 6.39 11.45 -20.79
N PRO A 59 6.40 10.95 -19.53
CA PRO A 59 7.49 10.15 -19.02
C PRO A 59 7.53 8.77 -19.69
N ALA A 60 8.61 8.01 -19.48
CA ALA A 60 8.74 6.66 -20.01
C ALA A 60 7.99 5.60 -19.19
N ALA A 61 7.73 5.88 -17.91
CA ALA A 61 6.92 5.06 -17.03
C ALA A 61 6.40 5.88 -15.84
N VAL A 62 5.46 5.29 -15.11
CA VAL A 62 4.97 5.74 -13.82
C VAL A 62 5.35 4.71 -12.75
N ILE A 63 5.80 5.16 -11.59
CA ILE A 63 5.90 4.36 -10.37
C ILE A 63 5.05 4.99 -9.25
N GLY A 64 4.29 4.15 -8.55
CA GLY A 64 3.07 4.57 -7.86
C GLY A 64 1.84 4.28 -8.72
N HIS A 65 0.62 4.58 -8.33
CA HIS A 65 0.22 5.33 -7.15
C HIS A 65 0.37 4.52 -5.85
N PHE A 66 0.45 5.23 -4.74
CA PHE A 66 0.25 4.62 -3.42
C PHE A 66 -1.21 4.17 -3.26
N ASN A 67 -2.17 5.08 -3.49
CA ASN A 67 -3.57 4.81 -3.22
C ASN A 67 -4.24 4.07 -4.40
N SER A 68 -4.91 2.96 -4.09
CA SER A 68 -5.52 2.07 -5.10
C SER A 68 -6.64 2.73 -5.91
N LEU A 69 -7.38 3.68 -5.33
CA LEU A 69 -8.46 4.35 -6.03
C LEU A 69 -7.95 5.35 -7.09
N GLY A 70 -6.87 6.06 -6.78
CA GLY A 70 -6.14 6.89 -7.72
C GLY A 70 -5.53 6.08 -8.86
N ALA A 71 -4.86 4.96 -8.53
CA ALA A 71 -4.36 4.03 -9.54
C ALA A 71 -5.51 3.55 -10.46
N HIS A 72 -6.63 3.12 -9.89
CA HIS A 72 -7.80 2.67 -10.66
C HIS A 72 -8.31 3.73 -11.65
N TYR A 73 -8.31 5.02 -11.29
CA TYR A 73 -8.72 6.09 -12.19
C TYR A 73 -7.65 6.46 -13.23
N ALA A 74 -6.37 6.28 -12.92
CA ALA A 74 -5.26 6.66 -13.80
C ALA A 74 -4.92 5.57 -14.85
N LEU A 75 -5.05 4.30 -14.48
CA LEU A 75 -4.66 3.15 -15.31
C LEU A 75 -5.30 3.13 -16.71
N PRO A 76 -6.60 3.46 -16.91
CA PRO A 76 -7.17 3.53 -18.24
C PRO A 76 -6.46 4.54 -19.16
N GLY A 77 -6.09 5.70 -18.61
CA GLY A 77 -5.34 6.73 -19.33
C GLY A 77 -3.92 6.30 -19.63
N TYR A 78 -3.23 5.67 -18.68
CA TYR A 78 -1.89 5.11 -18.89
C TYR A 78 -1.89 4.04 -19.99
N ARG A 79 -2.86 3.12 -19.97
CA ARG A 79 -3.05 2.14 -21.06
C ARG A 79 -3.25 2.82 -22.41
N GLN A 80 -4.16 3.78 -22.52
CA GLN A 80 -4.44 4.49 -23.77
C GLN A 80 -3.20 5.22 -24.31
N ALA A 81 -2.39 5.79 -23.41
CA ALA A 81 -1.14 6.45 -23.72
C ALA A 81 0.06 5.49 -23.89
N ARG A 82 -0.15 4.17 -23.79
CA ARG A 82 0.91 3.14 -23.82
C ARG A 82 2.02 3.38 -22.79
N LEU A 83 1.65 3.92 -21.62
CA LEU A 83 2.55 4.30 -20.54
C LEU A 83 2.61 3.17 -19.48
N PRO A 84 3.76 2.49 -19.31
CA PRO A 84 3.95 1.51 -18.24
C PRO A 84 3.70 2.09 -16.85
N ALA A 85 3.03 1.34 -15.98
CA ALA A 85 2.84 1.68 -14.57
C ALA A 85 3.32 0.58 -13.62
N LEU A 86 4.10 0.94 -12.60
CA LEU A 86 4.58 0.05 -11.55
C LEU A 86 3.91 0.43 -10.24
N LEU A 87 3.10 -0.46 -9.68
CA LEU A 87 2.24 -0.22 -8.51
C LEU A 87 2.80 -0.94 -7.26
N PRO A 88 3.69 -0.32 -6.46
CA PRO A 88 4.29 -0.99 -5.31
C PRO A 88 3.33 -1.20 -4.13
N LEU A 89 2.31 -0.35 -3.98
CA LEU A 89 1.51 -0.27 -2.74
C LEU A 89 -0.01 -0.16 -2.96
N SER A 90 -0.50 -0.31 -4.21
CA SER A 90 -1.95 -0.28 -4.48
C SER A 90 -2.57 -1.67 -4.36
N THR A 91 -3.25 -1.95 -3.26
CA THR A 91 -3.72 -3.29 -2.84
C THR A 91 -5.13 -3.68 -3.27
N ARG A 92 -5.88 -2.86 -4.01
CA ARG A 92 -7.27 -3.19 -4.35
C ARG A 92 -7.35 -4.49 -5.19
N PRO A 93 -8.20 -5.47 -4.85
CA PRO A 93 -8.49 -6.62 -5.70
C PRO A 93 -9.03 -6.21 -7.08
N GLY A 94 -8.60 -6.90 -8.14
CA GLY A 94 -9.00 -6.59 -9.53
C GLY A 94 -8.48 -5.25 -10.05
N LEU A 95 -7.49 -4.63 -9.40
CA LEU A 95 -6.98 -3.31 -9.80
C LEU A 95 -6.42 -3.30 -11.24
N LEU A 96 -5.81 -4.41 -11.67
CA LEU A 96 -5.23 -4.53 -13.01
C LEU A 96 -6.24 -4.98 -14.07
N ASP A 97 -7.52 -5.18 -13.72
CA ASP A 97 -8.57 -5.55 -14.66
C ASP A 97 -8.72 -4.47 -15.74
N GLY A 98 -8.63 -4.87 -17.00
CA GLY A 98 -8.66 -3.95 -18.14
C GLY A 98 -7.41 -3.08 -18.29
N SER A 99 -6.33 -3.33 -17.55
CA SER A 99 -5.02 -2.68 -17.79
C SER A 99 -4.31 -3.26 -19.02
N ASP A 100 -4.75 -4.41 -19.52
CA ASP A 100 -4.14 -5.16 -20.62
C ASP A 100 -2.64 -5.44 -20.42
N GLY A 101 -2.18 -5.55 -19.17
CA GLY A 101 -0.78 -5.77 -18.82
C GLY A 101 0.12 -4.56 -19.01
N TRP A 102 -0.44 -3.34 -19.13
CA TRP A 102 0.31 -2.08 -19.10
C TRP A 102 0.75 -1.67 -17.69
N ALA A 103 0.33 -2.41 -16.67
CA ALA A 103 0.73 -2.19 -15.30
C ALA A 103 1.25 -3.48 -14.65
N LEU A 104 2.15 -3.32 -13.68
CA LEU A 104 2.69 -4.40 -12.85
C LEU A 104 2.47 -4.06 -11.38
N ARG A 105 1.96 -5.01 -10.59
CA ARG A 105 1.67 -4.81 -9.17
C ARG A 105 2.66 -5.57 -8.28
N TRP A 106 3.32 -4.83 -7.38
CA TRP A 106 4.37 -5.35 -6.49
C TRP A 106 3.86 -5.79 -5.13
N CYS A 107 2.67 -5.36 -4.72
CA CYS A 107 2.00 -5.77 -3.49
C CYS A 107 0.96 -6.89 -3.75
N PRO A 108 0.61 -7.68 -2.73
CA PRO A 108 -0.59 -8.51 -2.75
C PRO A 108 -1.84 -7.64 -2.54
N ASP A 109 -3.02 -8.23 -2.68
CA ASP A 109 -4.29 -7.51 -2.56
C ASP A 109 -4.93 -7.60 -1.17
N ASP A 110 -5.94 -6.76 -0.97
CA ASP A 110 -6.72 -6.66 0.24
C ASP A 110 -7.44 -7.97 0.61
N ASP A 111 -7.75 -8.85 -0.36
CA ASP A 111 -8.39 -10.14 -0.07
C ASP A 111 -7.45 -11.02 0.78
N GLY A 112 -6.17 -11.06 0.40
CA GLY A 112 -5.13 -11.73 1.20
C GLY A 112 -4.95 -11.08 2.58
N GLN A 113 -5.00 -9.75 2.68
CA GLN A 113 -4.89 -9.03 3.95
C GLN A 113 -6.04 -9.41 4.89
N LEU A 114 -7.27 -9.39 4.38
CA LEU A 114 -8.46 -9.72 5.15
C LEU A 114 -8.42 -11.19 5.60
N ALA A 115 -7.97 -12.11 4.74
CA ALA A 115 -7.75 -13.49 5.12
C ALA A 115 -6.71 -13.62 6.26
N ALA A 116 -5.58 -12.92 6.17
CA ALA A 116 -4.54 -12.94 7.20
C ALA A 116 -5.05 -12.40 8.56
N LEU A 117 -5.78 -11.29 8.56
CA LEU A 117 -6.39 -10.72 9.76
C LEU A 117 -7.40 -11.68 10.40
N ARG A 118 -8.20 -12.37 9.60
CA ARG A 118 -9.17 -13.37 10.10
C ARG A 118 -8.49 -14.59 10.69
N THR A 119 -7.45 -15.11 10.04
CA THR A 119 -6.62 -16.19 10.57
C THR A 119 -6.02 -15.80 11.92
N ALA A 120 -5.54 -14.56 12.06
CA ALA A 120 -5.03 -14.06 13.33
C ALA A 120 -6.12 -14.01 14.43
N VAL A 121 -7.36 -13.65 14.10
CA VAL A 121 -8.49 -13.68 15.05
C VAL A 121 -8.83 -15.13 15.45
N LEU A 122 -8.97 -16.03 14.48
CA LEU A 122 -9.27 -17.45 14.71
C LEU A 122 -8.20 -18.13 15.59
N ALA A 123 -6.93 -17.78 15.41
CA ALA A 123 -5.82 -18.29 16.22
C ALA A 123 -5.93 -17.93 17.72
N THR A 124 -6.75 -16.93 18.07
CA THR A 124 -7.07 -16.58 19.47
C THR A 124 -8.24 -17.38 20.06
N GLY A 125 -8.83 -18.30 19.28
CA GLY A 125 -10.03 -19.06 19.66
C GLY A 125 -11.34 -18.29 19.50
N ARG A 126 -11.30 -17.08 18.90
CA ARG A 126 -12.49 -16.25 18.67
C ARG A 126 -13.20 -16.64 17.39
N THR A 127 -14.52 -16.63 17.45
CA THR A 127 -15.42 -16.98 16.33
C THR A 127 -16.26 -15.79 15.84
N SER A 128 -16.01 -14.59 16.37
CA SER A 128 -16.62 -13.33 15.92
C SER A 128 -15.59 -12.23 15.70
N LEU A 129 -15.85 -11.38 14.71
CA LEU A 129 -15.08 -10.19 14.38
C LEU A 129 -16.04 -9.03 14.09
N ASP A 130 -15.98 -7.98 14.92
CA ASP A 130 -16.65 -6.73 14.64
C ASP A 130 -15.87 -5.96 13.56
N VAL A 131 -16.57 -5.25 12.68
CA VAL A 131 -15.97 -4.44 11.61
C VAL A 131 -16.57 -3.03 11.62
N ALA A 132 -15.70 -2.04 11.76
CA ALA A 132 -16.01 -0.62 11.61
C ALA A 132 -15.13 0.03 10.54
N ASP A 133 -15.52 1.19 10.05
CA ASP A 133 -14.69 2.02 9.17
C ASP A 133 -14.45 3.43 9.72
N ASP A 134 -13.43 4.10 9.19
CA ASP A 134 -13.04 5.47 9.55
C ASP A 134 -13.81 6.57 8.81
N GLY A 135 -14.82 6.21 8.01
CA GLY A 135 -15.56 7.13 7.17
C GLY A 135 -14.83 7.56 5.89
N SER A 136 -13.67 6.99 5.56
CA SER A 136 -13.01 7.18 4.26
C SER A 136 -13.55 6.21 3.19
N ASP A 137 -13.39 6.55 1.91
CA ASP A 137 -13.74 5.64 0.81
C ASP A 137 -12.94 4.33 0.85
N TYR A 138 -11.69 4.40 1.29
CA TYR A 138 -10.85 3.23 1.51
C TYR A 138 -11.40 2.37 2.64
N GLY A 139 -11.68 2.98 3.80
CA GLY A 139 -12.22 2.30 4.98
C GLY A 139 -13.55 1.61 4.70
N ARG A 140 -14.51 2.33 4.09
CA ARG A 140 -15.83 1.78 3.73
C ARG A 140 -15.71 0.56 2.83
N ARG A 141 -14.97 0.69 1.72
CA ARG A 141 -14.78 -0.40 0.74
C ARG A 141 -14.12 -1.62 1.38
N LEU A 142 -13.08 -1.42 2.19
CA LEU A 142 -12.39 -2.52 2.85
C LEU A 142 -13.29 -3.20 3.89
N ALA A 143 -14.09 -2.43 4.63
CA ALA A 143 -15.05 -2.96 5.60
C ALA A 143 -16.21 -3.72 4.92
N ASP A 144 -16.64 -3.30 3.73
CA ASP A 144 -17.62 -4.03 2.91
C ASP A 144 -17.03 -5.37 2.43
N SER A 145 -15.79 -5.36 1.90
CA SER A 145 -15.05 -6.58 1.54
C SER A 145 -14.85 -7.51 2.75
N ALA A 146 -14.48 -6.96 3.90
CA ALA A 146 -14.31 -7.70 5.14
C ALA A 146 -15.60 -8.37 5.59
N THR A 147 -16.76 -7.81 5.29
CA THR A 147 -18.07 -8.39 5.66
C THR A 147 -18.53 -9.44 4.63
N ALA A 148 -18.27 -9.20 3.35
CA ALA A 148 -18.67 -10.08 2.26
C ALA A 148 -17.79 -11.35 2.15
N LEU A 149 -16.54 -11.28 2.59
CA LEU A 149 -15.63 -12.41 2.51
C LEU A 149 -16.18 -13.58 3.35
N SER A 150 -16.41 -14.73 2.73
CA SER A 150 -16.90 -15.91 3.46
C SER A 150 -15.73 -16.59 4.19
N SER A 151 -15.90 -16.95 5.47
CA SER A 151 -14.92 -17.73 6.23
C SER A 151 -15.61 -18.74 7.11
N THR A 152 -15.11 -19.98 7.09
CA THR A 152 -15.53 -21.01 8.03
C THR A 152 -15.06 -20.64 9.44
N GLY A 153 -15.94 -20.77 10.42
CA GLY A 153 -15.60 -20.60 11.84
C GLY A 153 -15.48 -19.16 12.35
N LEU A 154 -15.59 -18.13 11.50
CA LEU A 154 -15.58 -16.73 11.91
C LEU A 154 -16.76 -15.96 11.32
N THR A 155 -17.62 -15.45 12.21
CA THR A 155 -18.73 -14.55 11.88
C THR A 155 -18.25 -13.11 11.89
N THR A 156 -18.40 -12.40 10.78
CA THR A 156 -18.05 -10.98 10.69
C THR A 156 -19.31 -10.12 10.79
N VAL A 157 -19.29 -9.10 11.65
CA VAL A 157 -20.46 -8.24 11.92
C VAL A 157 -20.09 -6.77 11.74
N ARG A 158 -20.83 -6.05 10.89
CA ARG A 158 -20.70 -4.59 10.78
C ARG A 158 -21.19 -3.94 12.07
N THR A 159 -20.40 -3.03 12.61
CA THR A 159 -20.74 -2.25 13.81
C THR A 159 -20.48 -0.77 13.59
N ALA A 160 -21.02 0.06 14.48
CA ALA A 160 -20.68 1.46 14.54
C ALA A 160 -19.22 1.65 15.03
N ALA A 161 -18.56 2.67 14.49
CA ALA A 161 -17.22 3.10 14.92
C ALA A 161 -17.12 3.31 16.44
N ARG A 162 -18.18 3.86 17.05
CA ARG A 162 -18.31 3.99 18.50
C ARG A 162 -19.12 2.81 19.04
N SER A 163 -18.44 1.74 19.41
CA SER A 163 -19.06 0.55 19.98
C SER A 163 -18.24 -0.02 21.14
N ALA A 164 -18.91 -0.26 22.27
CA ALA A 164 -18.36 -0.92 23.44
C ALA A 164 -18.21 -2.44 23.20
N GLY A 165 -17.42 -3.11 24.04
CA GLY A 165 -17.36 -4.57 24.07
C GLY A 165 -15.95 -5.13 24.19
N ASP A 166 -15.84 -6.44 24.39
CA ASP A 166 -14.57 -7.18 24.56
C ASP A 166 -14.19 -8.04 23.34
N GLY A 167 -15.04 -8.02 22.30
CA GLY A 167 -14.82 -8.68 21.02
C GLY A 167 -13.69 -8.03 20.20
N ALA A 168 -13.10 -8.83 19.31
CA ALA A 168 -12.13 -8.33 18.34
C ALA A 168 -12.80 -7.34 17.38
N LEU A 169 -12.16 -6.20 17.15
CA LEU A 169 -12.67 -5.14 16.27
C LEU A 169 -11.64 -4.82 15.18
N LEU A 170 -12.00 -5.07 13.93
CA LEU A 170 -11.29 -4.56 12.75
C LEU A 170 -11.77 -3.14 12.43
N ILE A 171 -10.84 -2.20 12.43
CA ILE A 171 -11.08 -0.80 12.06
C ILE A 171 -10.46 -0.56 10.68
N CYS A 172 -11.30 -0.60 9.64
CA CYS A 172 -10.88 -0.35 8.27
C CYS A 172 -10.74 1.15 8.03
N GLY A 173 -9.54 1.60 7.69
CA GLY A 173 -9.32 3.00 7.46
C GLY A 173 -7.87 3.37 7.25
N THR A 174 -7.69 4.65 6.99
CA THR A 174 -6.37 5.29 6.91
C THR A 174 -5.70 5.29 8.29
N HIS A 175 -4.37 5.26 8.39
CA HIS A 175 -3.69 5.33 9.71
C HIS A 175 -4.23 6.46 10.61
N ALA A 176 -4.37 7.68 10.09
CA ALA A 176 -4.91 8.80 10.86
C ALA A 176 -6.40 8.64 11.22
N GLY A 177 -7.22 8.13 10.30
CA GLY A 177 -8.65 7.92 10.52
C GLY A 177 -8.93 6.75 11.46
N ALA A 178 -8.30 5.60 11.21
CA ALA A 178 -8.37 4.40 12.02
C ALA A 178 -7.89 4.66 13.46
N ALA A 179 -6.82 5.43 13.66
CA ALA A 179 -6.38 5.82 15.00
C ALA A 179 -7.44 6.64 15.74
N ARG A 180 -8.08 7.62 15.07
CA ARG A 180 -9.19 8.38 15.67
C ARG A 180 -10.38 7.48 16.01
N THR A 181 -10.77 6.59 15.10
CA THR A 181 -11.86 5.63 15.32
C THR A 181 -11.54 4.68 16.48
N ALA A 182 -10.30 4.21 16.60
CA ALA A 182 -9.86 3.36 17.69
C ALA A 182 -10.02 4.05 19.05
N ARG A 183 -9.54 5.29 19.17
CA ARG A 183 -9.72 6.07 20.41
C ARG A 183 -11.19 6.27 20.76
N GLN A 184 -12.02 6.59 19.77
CA GLN A 184 -13.46 6.74 19.96
C GLN A 184 -14.14 5.43 20.41
N ALA A 185 -13.68 4.28 19.94
CA ALA A 185 -14.17 2.98 20.38
C ALA A 185 -13.72 2.68 21.83
N VAL A 186 -12.46 2.96 22.16
CA VAL A 186 -11.92 2.80 23.53
C VAL A 186 -12.66 3.70 24.52
N ASP A 187 -12.89 4.98 24.18
CA ASP A 187 -13.69 5.92 24.96
C ASP A 187 -15.14 5.44 25.16
N ALA A 188 -15.66 4.65 24.21
CA ALA A 188 -16.98 4.05 24.28
C ALA A 188 -17.01 2.74 25.08
N GLY A 189 -15.88 2.27 25.63
CA GLY A 189 -15.78 1.04 26.43
C GLY A 189 -15.34 -0.20 25.64
N ARG A 190 -14.63 -0.03 24.52
CA ARG A 190 -13.98 -1.14 23.81
C ARG A 190 -12.74 -1.61 24.57
N THR A 191 -12.69 -2.89 24.94
CA THR A 191 -11.58 -3.51 25.70
C THR A 191 -10.91 -4.67 24.96
N GLY A 192 -11.55 -5.18 23.91
CA GLY A 192 -11.05 -6.29 23.10
C GLY A 192 -9.87 -5.94 22.18
N PRO A 193 -9.31 -6.93 21.46
CA PRO A 193 -8.25 -6.70 20.48
C PRO A 193 -8.70 -5.77 19.35
N LEU A 194 -7.80 -4.87 18.94
CA LEU A 194 -7.99 -3.98 17.80
C LEU A 194 -7.14 -4.46 16.63
N LEU A 195 -7.74 -4.54 15.45
CA LEU A 195 -7.10 -4.95 14.22
C LEU A 195 -7.16 -3.81 13.19
N PHE A 196 -6.07 -3.64 12.44
CA PHE A 196 -5.89 -2.54 11.51
C PHE A 196 -5.37 -3.02 10.15
N PRO A 197 -5.71 -2.33 9.06
CA PRO A 197 -5.23 -2.66 7.73
C PRO A 197 -3.83 -2.10 7.45
N ASP A 198 -3.31 -2.40 6.28
CA ASP A 198 -1.97 -2.09 5.79
C ASP A 198 -1.62 -0.61 5.74
N ASP A 199 -2.61 0.27 5.51
CA ASP A 199 -2.40 1.72 5.60
C ASP A 199 -1.96 2.16 7.02
N CYS A 200 -2.21 1.33 8.04
CA CYS A 200 -1.76 1.51 9.42
C CYS A 200 -0.37 0.88 9.69
N ALA A 201 0.23 0.15 8.76
CA ALA A 201 1.53 -0.49 8.91
C ALA A 201 2.70 0.49 8.68
N ILE A 202 2.58 1.69 9.25
CA ILE A 202 3.55 2.79 9.15
C ILE A 202 3.94 3.27 10.55
N GLY A 203 5.19 3.68 10.73
CA GLY A 203 5.74 3.97 12.06
C GLY A 203 4.96 4.98 12.90
N GLU A 204 4.47 6.05 12.28
CA GLU A 204 3.69 7.09 12.97
C GLU A 204 2.32 6.60 13.47
N PHE A 205 1.82 5.46 12.97
CA PHE A 205 0.53 4.92 13.40
C PHE A 205 0.53 4.55 14.88
N ALA A 206 1.63 4.02 15.42
CA ALA A 206 1.72 3.66 16.83
C ALA A 206 1.56 4.90 17.73
N GLU A 207 2.18 6.02 17.35
CA GLU A 207 2.05 7.30 18.05
C GLU A 207 0.64 7.87 17.93
N LEU A 208 0.05 7.79 16.73
CA LEU A 208 -1.32 8.23 16.50
C LEU A 208 -2.33 7.40 17.30
N LEU A 209 -2.14 6.08 17.38
CA LEU A 209 -3.04 5.17 18.09
C LEU A 209 -3.03 5.45 19.60
N GLY A 210 -1.85 5.67 20.18
CA GLY A 210 -1.67 5.80 21.61
C GLY A 210 -1.79 4.46 22.34
N GLU A 211 -2.09 4.51 23.64
CA GLU A 211 -2.32 3.30 24.43
C GLU A 211 -3.63 2.61 24.03
N SER A 212 -3.60 1.27 23.93
CA SER A 212 -4.77 0.45 23.70
C SER A 212 -5.00 -0.49 24.89
N PRO A 213 -6.25 -0.65 25.38
CA PRO A 213 -6.56 -1.52 26.52
C PRO A 213 -6.32 -3.02 26.24
N GLY A 214 -6.32 -3.41 24.96
CA GLY A 214 -6.03 -4.76 24.50
C GLY A 214 -4.89 -4.81 23.49
N GLN A 215 -4.72 -5.96 22.84
CA GLN A 215 -3.74 -6.14 21.78
C GLN A 215 -4.12 -5.32 20.54
N ALA A 216 -3.18 -4.54 20.01
CA ALA A 216 -3.31 -3.87 18.72
C ALA A 216 -2.48 -4.62 17.66
N LEU A 217 -3.15 -5.10 16.61
CA LEU A 217 -2.58 -5.85 15.49
C LEU A 217 -2.78 -5.11 14.18
N VAL A 218 -1.82 -5.23 13.27
CA VAL A 218 -1.89 -4.61 11.95
C VAL A 218 -1.46 -5.60 10.88
N ALA A 219 -2.20 -5.64 9.77
CA ALA A 219 -1.78 -6.34 8.57
C ALA A 219 -0.60 -5.60 7.95
N ARG A 220 0.47 -6.30 7.60
CA ARG A 220 1.67 -5.74 6.99
C ARG A 220 2.07 -6.58 5.79
N LEU A 221 2.58 -5.91 4.77
CA LEU A 221 3.20 -6.55 3.61
C LEU A 221 4.45 -7.32 4.05
N THR A 222 4.53 -8.62 3.73
CA THR A 222 5.71 -9.44 4.06
C THR A 222 6.97 -8.81 3.45
N GLY A 223 8.02 -8.68 4.27
CA GLY A 223 9.27 -8.03 3.86
C GLY A 223 9.28 -6.51 4.02
N SER A 224 8.18 -5.91 4.49
CA SER A 224 7.90 -4.48 4.67
C SER A 224 7.46 -3.73 3.40
N PRO A 225 6.63 -2.67 3.56
CA PRO A 225 6.26 -1.81 2.45
C PRO A 225 7.46 -1.11 1.78
N ALA A 226 8.46 -0.70 2.57
CA ALA A 226 9.66 -0.04 2.07
C ALA A 226 10.43 -0.95 1.10
N SER A 227 10.58 -2.23 1.43
CA SER A 227 11.24 -3.21 0.56
C SER A 227 10.51 -3.42 -0.76
N LEU A 228 9.17 -3.43 -0.77
CA LEU A 228 8.42 -3.55 -2.04
C LEU A 228 8.61 -2.33 -2.93
N VAL A 229 8.62 -1.13 -2.33
CA VAL A 229 8.95 0.10 -3.06
C VAL A 229 10.37 0.04 -3.61
N ASP A 230 11.37 -0.26 -2.78
CA ASP A 230 12.77 -0.38 -3.20
C ASP A 230 12.96 -1.41 -4.30
N ASN A 231 12.28 -2.55 -4.22
CA ASN A 231 12.36 -3.59 -5.23
C ASN A 231 11.80 -3.11 -6.58
N ALA A 232 10.71 -2.34 -6.59
CA ALA A 232 10.14 -1.79 -7.82
C ALA A 232 11.06 -0.75 -8.47
N PHE A 233 11.62 0.16 -7.67
CA PHE A 233 12.59 1.16 -8.12
C PHE A 233 13.88 0.51 -8.64
N ARG A 234 14.42 -0.49 -7.93
CA ARG A 234 15.61 -1.24 -8.34
C ARG A 234 15.37 -1.98 -9.66
N ALA A 235 14.24 -2.66 -9.81
CA ALA A 235 13.92 -3.38 -11.05
C ALA A 235 13.80 -2.44 -12.25
N LEU A 236 13.18 -1.27 -12.07
CA LEU A 236 13.08 -0.25 -13.11
C LEU A 236 14.44 0.34 -13.48
N THR A 237 15.25 0.67 -12.48
CA THR A 237 16.60 1.22 -12.67
C THR A 237 17.48 0.20 -13.40
N ALA A 238 17.51 -1.06 -12.95
CA ALA A 238 18.28 -2.12 -13.60
C ALA A 238 17.82 -2.36 -15.06
N ALA A 239 16.51 -2.31 -15.31
CA ALA A 239 15.97 -2.42 -16.66
C ALA A 239 16.46 -1.30 -17.58
N LEU A 240 16.46 -0.05 -17.10
CA LEU A 240 16.91 1.12 -17.86
C LEU A 240 18.44 1.24 -17.96
N THR A 241 19.20 0.74 -16.98
CA THR A 241 20.65 0.61 -17.10
C THR A 241 21.01 -0.40 -18.19
N ALA A 242 20.34 -1.56 -18.21
CA ALA A 242 20.58 -2.59 -19.23
C ALA A 242 20.06 -2.20 -20.62
N GLN A 243 18.94 -1.47 -20.68
CA GLN A 243 18.30 -1.05 -21.93
C GLN A 243 17.85 0.42 -21.83
N PRO A 244 18.77 1.40 -22.02
CA PRO A 244 18.48 2.83 -21.86
C PRO A 244 17.34 3.34 -22.76
N GLU A 245 17.18 2.74 -23.94
CA GLU A 245 16.13 3.10 -24.90
C GLU A 245 14.83 2.30 -24.76
N ALA A 246 14.72 1.43 -23.75
CA ALA A 246 13.47 0.69 -23.52
C ALA A 246 12.31 1.63 -23.20
N ARG A 247 11.20 1.47 -23.92
CA ARG A 247 9.92 2.18 -23.69
C ARG A 247 8.76 1.18 -23.77
N GLU A 248 7.58 1.65 -23.37
CA GLU A 248 6.34 0.91 -23.57
C GLU A 248 6.43 -0.57 -23.09
N ARG A 249 6.02 -1.53 -23.93
CA ARG A 249 6.09 -2.97 -23.62
C ARG A 249 7.51 -3.49 -23.48
N GLN A 250 8.47 -2.92 -24.19
CA GLN A 250 9.88 -3.34 -24.04
C GLN A 250 10.37 -3.04 -22.62
N LEU A 251 10.01 -1.87 -22.08
CA LEU A 251 10.33 -1.50 -20.70
C LEU A 251 9.67 -2.46 -19.71
N LEU A 252 8.39 -2.80 -19.91
CA LEU A 252 7.70 -3.78 -19.04
C LEU A 252 8.37 -5.17 -19.08
N THR A 253 8.79 -5.63 -20.25
CA THR A 253 9.53 -6.89 -20.39
C THR A 253 10.87 -6.85 -19.65
N ALA A 254 11.63 -5.75 -19.81
CA ALA A 254 12.90 -5.56 -19.11
C ALA A 254 12.70 -5.49 -17.59
N VAL A 255 11.68 -4.78 -17.11
CA VAL A 255 11.32 -4.71 -15.68
C VAL A 255 10.95 -6.09 -15.12
N ARG A 256 10.15 -6.88 -15.85
CA ARG A 256 9.80 -8.25 -15.45
C ARG A 256 11.03 -9.13 -15.27
N ALA A 257 12.06 -8.97 -16.12
CA ALA A 257 13.30 -9.73 -16.01
C ALA A 257 14.14 -9.37 -14.76
N GLN A 258 13.93 -8.18 -14.18
CA GLN A 258 14.71 -7.65 -13.04
C GLN A 258 13.96 -7.73 -11.70
N ALA A 259 12.69 -8.11 -11.67
CA ALA A 259 11.82 -7.98 -10.50
C ALA A 259 12.11 -8.96 -9.35
N GLY A 260 12.87 -10.03 -9.60
CA GLY A 260 13.17 -11.07 -8.60
C GLY A 260 12.00 -12.02 -8.28
N PHE A 261 10.83 -11.79 -8.86
CA PHE A 261 9.68 -12.68 -8.84
C PHE A 261 8.92 -12.59 -10.17
N ARG A 262 7.95 -13.48 -10.39
CA ARG A 262 7.21 -13.58 -11.65
C ARG A 262 5.87 -12.85 -11.57
N PHE A 263 5.43 -12.35 -12.72
CA PHE A 263 4.10 -11.78 -12.89
C PHE A 263 3.28 -12.62 -13.87
N THR A 264 1.97 -12.65 -13.70
CA THR A 264 1.01 -13.10 -14.72
C THR A 264 1.10 -12.21 -15.96
N THR A 265 0.48 -12.63 -17.06
CA THR A 265 0.35 -11.80 -18.27
C THR A 265 -0.32 -10.45 -17.96
N GLY A 266 -1.32 -10.45 -17.06
CA GLY A 266 -2.02 -9.25 -16.60
C GLY A 266 -1.19 -8.31 -15.72
N GLY A 267 0.00 -8.74 -15.27
CA GLY A 267 0.88 -7.95 -14.41
C GLY A 267 0.66 -8.15 -12.91
N GLU A 268 -0.16 -9.15 -12.55
CA GLU A 268 -0.32 -9.56 -11.18
C GLU A 268 0.88 -10.38 -10.71
N PRO A 269 1.32 -10.24 -9.47
CA PRO A 269 2.43 -11.02 -8.91
C PRO A 269 2.05 -12.50 -8.73
N THR A 270 3.02 -13.41 -8.88
CA THR A 270 2.81 -14.86 -8.69
C THR A 270 3.75 -15.42 -7.61
N GLY A 271 3.33 -16.49 -6.93
CA GLY A 271 4.18 -17.25 -6.00
C GLY A 271 4.39 -16.61 -4.63
N ARG A 272 3.38 -15.91 -4.08
CA ARG A 272 3.48 -15.15 -2.82
C ARG A 272 3.34 -16.00 -1.54
N GLY A 273 4.22 -16.99 -1.35
CA GLY A 273 4.34 -17.71 -0.07
C GLY A 273 3.04 -18.33 0.49
N PRO A 274 3.05 -18.83 1.74
CA PRO A 274 1.88 -19.47 2.35
C PRO A 274 0.75 -18.49 2.72
N ASP A 275 1.08 -17.23 3.07
CA ASP A 275 0.11 -16.24 3.57
C ASP A 275 -0.29 -15.19 2.52
N GLY A 276 -0.09 -15.49 1.24
CA GLY A 276 -0.41 -14.57 0.14
C GLY A 276 0.45 -13.29 0.12
N GLY A 277 1.53 -13.22 0.91
CA GLY A 277 2.40 -12.05 1.04
C GLY A 277 1.98 -11.06 2.12
N TRP A 278 1.18 -11.51 3.09
CA TRP A 278 0.74 -10.75 4.25
C TRP A 278 1.25 -11.37 5.55
N GLU A 279 1.49 -10.53 6.55
CA GLU A 279 1.73 -10.93 7.93
C GLU A 279 0.88 -10.05 8.87
N VAL A 280 0.55 -10.55 10.06
CA VAL A 280 -0.15 -9.77 11.09
C VAL A 280 0.78 -9.57 12.27
N VAL A 281 1.14 -8.33 12.56
CA VAL A 281 2.14 -7.99 13.56
C VAL A 281 1.56 -7.05 14.63
N PRO A 282 2.12 -7.03 15.85
CA PRO A 282 1.70 -6.05 16.85
C PRO A 282 2.08 -4.63 16.41
N VAL A 283 1.18 -3.66 16.57
CA VAL A 283 1.43 -2.24 16.22
C VAL A 283 2.69 -1.68 16.91
N ARG A 284 2.97 -2.10 18.14
CA ARG A 284 4.19 -1.73 18.90
C ARG A 284 5.51 -2.15 18.24
N THR A 285 5.47 -3.04 17.24
CA THR A 285 6.66 -3.49 16.49
C THR A 285 6.93 -2.66 15.24
N LEU A 286 6.05 -1.71 14.91
CA LEU A 286 6.28 -0.79 13.81
C LEU A 286 7.42 0.17 14.18
N ALA A 287 8.45 0.21 13.34
CA ALA A 287 9.55 1.13 13.53
C ALA A 287 9.14 2.55 13.07
N PRO A 288 9.54 3.61 13.79
CA PRO A 288 9.34 4.98 13.33
C PRO A 288 10.02 5.19 11.97
N ALA A 289 9.38 5.98 11.08
CA ALA A 289 9.87 6.22 9.72
C ALA A 289 11.29 6.83 9.67
N THR A 290 11.79 7.37 10.78
CA THR A 290 13.11 7.99 10.93
C THR A 290 14.26 7.01 11.22
N ALA A 291 13.99 5.73 11.51
CA ALA A 291 15.01 4.74 11.86
C ALA A 291 15.97 4.35 10.70
N GLY A 292 15.77 4.91 9.49
CA GLY A 292 16.62 4.70 8.32
C GLY A 292 17.66 5.80 8.04
N ARG A 293 17.81 6.83 8.89
CA ARG A 293 18.90 7.80 8.74
C ARG A 293 20.21 7.17 9.19
N GLN A 294 20.91 6.48 8.28
CA GLN A 294 22.35 6.33 8.44
C GLN A 294 22.96 7.73 8.45
N THR A 295 23.63 8.06 9.56
CA THR A 295 24.45 9.26 9.72
C THR A 295 25.41 9.36 8.52
N PRO A 296 25.56 10.52 7.85
CA PRO A 296 26.59 10.66 6.83
C PRO A 296 27.95 10.38 7.49
N PRO A 297 28.92 9.78 6.77
CA PRO A 297 30.26 9.64 7.29
C PRO A 297 30.81 11.04 7.59
N ASP A 298 31.27 11.18 8.83
CA ASP A 298 31.92 12.37 9.34
C ASP A 298 33.22 12.56 8.56
N HIS A 299 33.20 13.42 7.53
CA HIS A 299 34.41 13.87 6.86
C HIS A 299 35.06 14.93 7.75
N GLY A 300 35.76 14.46 8.78
CA GLY A 300 36.65 15.25 9.58
C GLY A 300 37.81 15.80 8.75
N ALA A 301 37.97 17.13 8.86
CA ALA A 301 39.12 18.01 8.61
C ALA A 301 40.29 17.49 7.75
#